data_AF-A0A7Y6QKF8-F1
#
_entry.id   AF-A0A7Y6QKF8-F1
#
_cell.length_a   1.000
_cell.length_b   1.000
_cell.length_c   1.000
_cell.angle_alpha   90.00
_cell.angle_beta   90.00
_cell.angle_gamma   90.00
#
_symmetry.space_group_name_H-M   'P 1'
#
loop_
_entity.id
_entity.type
_entity.pdbx_description
1 polymer ?
#
loop_
_entity_poly.entity_id
_entity_poly.type
_entity_poly.pdbx_seq_one_letter_code
_entity_poly.pdbx_strand_id
1 'polypeptide(L)'
;MPKTELQQAGFLLRLRKQDTPTGVSQATLEKLMTATGLSKTEVAHLALKQMAERYLPFYVQDEGALSSAQIDAIRRESPATGTPEESFTERIF
;
A
#
# COMPACT_ATOMS: atom_id res chain seq x y z
N MET A 1 9.07 -18.56 -7.96
CA MET A 1 8.79 -17.82 -6.71
C MET A 1 7.38 -18.16 -6.26
N PRO A 2 7.15 -18.70 -5.05
CA PRO A 2 5.79 -18.88 -4.57
C PRO A 2 5.13 -17.50 -4.39
N LYS A 3 3.93 -17.32 -4.94
CA LYS A 3 3.11 -16.14 -4.64
C LYS A 3 2.74 -16.22 -3.16
N THR A 4 3.25 -15.30 -2.34
CA THR A 4 2.79 -15.17 -0.96
C THR A 4 1.31 -14.77 -1.02
N GLU A 5 0.41 -15.72 -0.72
CA GLU A 5 -0.99 -15.40 -0.51
C GLU A 5 -1.07 -14.48 0.71
N LEU A 6 -1.45 -13.23 0.49
CA LEU A 6 -1.70 -12.29 1.57
C LEU A 6 -2.95 -12.74 2.30
N GLN A 7 -2.76 -13.39 3.44
CA GLN A 7 -3.86 -13.88 4.25
C GLN A 7 -4.56 -12.71 4.94
N GLN A 8 -5.89 -12.63 4.80
CA GLN A 8 -6.71 -11.67 5.52
C GLN A 8 -6.57 -11.92 7.03
N ALA A 9 -6.05 -10.93 7.76
CA ALA A 9 -5.91 -10.96 9.21
C ALA A 9 -6.82 -9.90 9.84
N GLY A 10 -7.47 -10.25 10.94
CA GLY A 10 -8.31 -9.33 11.72
C GLY A 10 -7.71 -9.03 13.09
N PHE A 11 -8.04 -7.87 13.66
CA PHE A 11 -7.74 -7.54 15.04
C PHE A 11 -8.96 -6.91 15.73
N LEU A 12 -9.08 -7.10 17.05
CA LEU A 12 -10.15 -6.49 17.83
C LEU A 12 -9.73 -5.10 18.31
N LEU A 13 -10.48 -4.07 17.90
CA LEU A 13 -10.30 -2.70 18.36
C LEU A 13 -11.24 -2.39 19.53
N ARG A 14 -10.69 -2.27 20.74
CA ARG A 14 -11.46 -1.89 21.92
C ARG A 14 -11.43 -0.37 22.11
N LEU A 15 -12.60 0.25 22.06
CA LEU A 15 -12.76 1.69 22.32
C LEU A 15 -12.55 2.01 23.80
N ARG A 16 -12.09 3.23 24.07
CA ARG A 16 -11.90 3.74 25.43
C ARG A 16 -13.22 4.28 25.98
N LYS A 17 -13.33 4.38 27.31
CA LYS A 17 -14.50 5.01 27.95
C LYS A 17 -14.61 6.50 27.60
N GLN A 18 -13.46 7.15 27.46
CA GLN A 18 -13.29 8.55 27.07
C GLN A 18 -12.06 8.66 26.18
N ASP A 19 -11.94 9.77 25.45
CA ASP A 19 -10.79 10.01 24.59
C ASP A 19 -9.48 10.13 25.39
N THR A 20 -8.40 9.67 24.77
CA THR A 20 -7.03 9.65 25.30
C THR A 20 -6.04 10.01 24.18
N PRO A 21 -4.78 10.37 24.47
CA PRO A 21 -3.81 10.72 23.43
C PRO A 21 -3.63 9.67 22.32
N THR A 22 -3.89 8.39 22.61
CA THR A 22 -3.69 7.28 21.65
C THR A 22 -4.95 6.42 21.45
N GLY A 23 -6.13 6.93 21.80
CA GLY A 23 -7.35 6.13 21.74
C GLY A 23 -8.61 6.96 21.82
N VAL A 24 -9.64 6.50 21.12
CA VAL A 24 -10.91 7.20 20.98
C VAL A 24 -12.04 6.46 21.70
N SER A 25 -13.03 7.23 22.14
CA SER A 25 -14.28 6.77 22.70
C SER A 25 -15.30 6.39 21.62
N GLN A 26 -16.37 5.73 22.05
CA GLN A 26 -17.51 5.42 21.18
C GLN A 26 -18.16 6.69 20.61
N ALA A 27 -18.34 7.73 21.43
CA ALA A 27 -18.92 8.99 20.98
C ALA A 27 -18.10 9.65 19.87
N THR A 28 -16.78 9.58 19.96
CA THR A 28 -15.89 10.12 18.92
C THR A 28 -15.94 9.30 17.64
N LEU A 29 -15.99 7.97 17.74
CA LEU A 29 -16.17 7.10 16.56
C LEU A 29 -17.51 7.38 15.86
N GLU A 30 -18.60 7.53 16.59
CA GLU A 30 -19.92 7.83 16.02
C GLU A 30 -19.94 9.17 15.30
N LYS A 31 -19.35 10.22 15.90
CA LYS A 31 -19.20 11.52 15.24
C LYS A 31 -18.41 11.43 13.94
N LEU A 32 -17.33 10.65 13.92
CA LEU A 32 -16.55 10.42 12.70
C LEU A 32 -17.40 9.75 11.63
N MET A 33 -18.13 8.67 11.98
CA MET A 33 -19.02 7.98 11.05
C MET A 33 -20.08 8.93 10.48
N THR A 34 -20.72 9.75 11.31
CA THR A 34 -21.71 10.73 10.85
C THR A 34 -21.10 11.78 9.93
N ALA A 35 -19.91 12.28 10.26
CA ALA A 35 -19.24 13.32 9.48
C ALA A 35 -18.73 12.81 8.12
N THR A 36 -18.29 11.56 8.04
CA THR A 36 -17.68 10.99 6.82
C THR A 36 -18.62 10.10 6.02
N GLY A 37 -19.74 9.66 6.60
CA GLY A 37 -20.63 8.65 6.00
C GLY A 37 -20.05 7.24 5.95
N LEU A 38 -18.94 7.00 6.65
CA LEU A 38 -18.22 5.72 6.63
C LEU A 38 -18.69 4.78 7.76
N SER A 39 -18.57 3.47 7.52
CA SER A 39 -18.75 2.46 8.56
C SER A 39 -17.62 2.48 9.60
N LYS A 40 -17.83 1.84 10.76
CA LYS A 40 -16.79 1.69 11.81
C LYS A 40 -15.49 1.12 11.26
N THR A 41 -15.61 0.09 10.42
CA THR A 41 -14.47 -0.60 9.80
C THR A 41 -13.73 0.31 8.84
N GLU A 42 -14.44 1.05 7.98
CA GLU A 42 -13.82 2.00 7.04
C GLU A 42 -13.14 3.16 7.76
N VAL A 43 -13.76 3.71 8.82
CA VAL A 43 -13.11 4.73 9.66
C VAL A 43 -11.82 4.19 10.28
N ALA A 44 -11.82 2.95 10.78
CA ALA A 44 -10.62 2.33 11.35
C ALA A 44 -9.51 2.14 10.29
N HIS A 45 -9.85 1.64 9.11
CA HIS A 45 -8.91 1.50 8.01
C HIS A 45 -8.33 2.83 7.55
N LEU A 46 -9.20 3.85 7.39
CA LEU A 46 -8.77 5.18 6.96
C LEU A 46 -7.84 5.83 8.00
N ALA A 47 -8.17 5.71 9.29
CA ALA A 47 -7.32 6.23 10.37
C ALA A 47 -5.93 5.56 10.37
N LEU A 48 -5.87 4.24 10.19
CA LEU A 48 -4.61 3.50 10.06
C LEU A 48 -3.83 3.92 8.81
N LYS A 49 -4.52 4.11 7.68
CA LYS A 49 -3.89 4.57 6.43
C LYS A 49 -3.28 5.96 6.60
N GLN A 50 -4.01 6.91 7.18
CA GLN A 50 -3.48 8.25 7.49
C GLN A 50 -2.34 8.22 8.51
N MET A 51 -2.35 7.27 9.45
CA MET A 51 -1.23 7.08 10.38
C MET A 51 -0.01 6.52 9.65
N ALA A 52 -0.19 5.53 8.77
CA ALA A 52 0.88 4.99 7.95
C ALA A 52 1.53 6.08 7.08
N GLU A 53 0.74 6.95 6.47
CA GLU A 53 1.26 8.08 5.66
C GLU A 53 2.09 9.08 6.45
N ARG A 54 1.85 9.19 7.77
CA ARG A 54 2.61 10.10 8.65
C ARG A 54 3.92 9.51 9.14
N TYR A 55 4.02 8.18 9.24
CA TYR A 55 5.11 7.53 9.98
C TYR A 55 5.89 6.49 9.19
N LEU A 56 5.30 5.89 8.16
CA LEU A 56 5.99 4.90 7.35
C LEU A 56 6.67 5.59 6.17
N PRO A 57 7.91 5.18 5.81
CA PRO A 57 8.53 5.66 4.60
C PRO A 57 7.67 5.25 3.40
N PHE A 58 7.30 6.22 2.58
CA PHE A 58 6.82 5.90 1.24
C PHE A 58 7.99 5.28 0.46
N TYR A 59 7.68 4.41 -0.50
CA TYR A 59 8.67 4.12 -1.54
C TYR A 59 9.13 5.45 -2.11
N VAL A 60 10.45 5.62 -2.19
CA VAL A 60 11.02 6.80 -2.84
C VAL A 60 10.42 6.85 -4.23
N GLN A 61 9.94 8.04 -4.62
CA GLN A 61 9.44 8.23 -5.97
C GLN A 61 10.58 7.86 -6.94
N ASP A 62 10.29 7.08 -7.97
CA ASP A 62 11.33 6.64 -8.90
C ASP A 62 12.07 7.85 -9.47
N GLU A 63 13.38 7.73 -9.69
CA GLU A 63 14.27 8.80 -10.18
C GLU A 63 14.04 9.08 -11.68
N GLY A 64 12.83 8.84 -12.17
CA GLY A 64 12.44 8.89 -13.56
C GLY A 64 12.71 7.59 -14.32
N ALA A 65 12.66 7.67 -15.65
CA ALA A 65 12.91 6.51 -16.49
C ALA A 65 14.37 6.04 -16.37
N LEU A 66 14.59 4.73 -16.50
CA LEU A 66 15.94 4.16 -16.55
C LEU A 66 16.76 4.80 -17.68
N SER A 67 17.98 5.21 -17.36
CA SER A 67 18.97 5.63 -18.36
C SER A 67 19.34 4.46 -19.28
N SER A 68 19.83 4.76 -20.49
CA SER A 68 20.34 3.76 -21.41
C SER A 68 21.39 2.86 -20.78
N ALA A 69 22.30 3.42 -19.98
CA ALA A 69 23.34 2.66 -19.28
C ALA A 69 22.77 1.66 -18.26
N GLN A 70 21.68 2.03 -17.56
CA GLN A 70 20.98 1.13 -16.65
C GLN A 70 20.24 0.03 -17.41
N ILE A 71 19.60 0.37 -18.53
CA ILE A 71 18.95 -0.61 -19.41
C ILE A 71 19.97 -1.63 -19.93
N ASP A 72 21.14 -1.15 -20.37
CA ASP A 72 22.21 -2.02 -20.88
C ASP A 72 22.82 -2.91 -19.78
N ALA A 73 22.94 -2.39 -18.55
CA ALA A 73 23.35 -3.19 -17.41
C ALA A 73 22.32 -4.29 -17.09
N ILE A 74 21.03 -3.96 -17.10
CA ILE A 74 19.95 -4.93 -16.90
C ILE A 74 19.96 -6.00 -18.00
N ARG A 75 20.11 -5.61 -19.27
CA ARG A 75 20.18 -6.56 -20.40
C ARG A 75 21.34 -7.55 -20.29
N ARG A 76 22.49 -7.08 -19.78
CA ARG A 76 23.69 -7.91 -19.58
C ARG A 76 23.51 -8.96 -18.48
N GLU A 77 22.89 -8.58 -17.37
CA GLU A 77 22.68 -9.46 -16.21
C GLU A 77 21.41 -10.31 -16.34
N SER A 78 20.48 -9.90 -17.20
CA SER A 78 19.22 -10.60 -17.41
C SER A 78 19.45 -11.92 -18.16
N PRO A 79 18.95 -13.06 -17.66
CA PRO A 79 19.01 -14.34 -18.37
C PRO A 79 18.13 -14.35 -19.64
N ALA A 80 17.34 -13.29 -19.87
CA ALA A 80 16.49 -13.14 -21.04
C ALA A 80 17.22 -12.56 -22.27
N THR A 81 18.56 -12.51 -22.27
CA THR A 81 19.35 -11.94 -23.39
C THR A 81 19.05 -12.59 -24.75
N GLY A 82 18.58 -13.85 -24.77
CA GLY A 82 18.21 -14.58 -25.98
C GLY A 82 16.75 -14.45 -26.40
N THR A 83 15.93 -13.68 -25.69
CA THR A 83 14.51 -13.49 -26.01
C THR A 83 14.35 -12.32 -27.00
N PRO A 84 13.74 -12.53 -28.19
CA PRO A 84 13.50 -11.46 -29.16
C PRO A 84 12.65 -10.32 -28.58
N GLU A 85 12.96 -9.06 -28.90
CA GLU A 85 12.19 -7.90 -28.40
C GLU A 85 10.70 -7.96 -28.80
N GLU A 86 10.41 -8.56 -29.96
CA GLU A 86 9.05 -8.79 -30.46
C GLU A 86 8.21 -9.62 -29.47
N SER A 87 8.84 -10.54 -28.72
CA SER A 87 8.16 -11.38 -27.71
C SER A 87 7.68 -10.58 -26.48
N PHE A 88 8.23 -9.40 -26.23
CA PHE A 88 7.80 -8.51 -25.15
C PHE A 88 6.71 -7.52 -25.60
N THR A 89 6.54 -7.36 -26.92
CA THR A 89 5.66 -6.35 -27.51
C THR A 89 4.28 -6.92 -27.86
N GLU A 90 4.16 -8.25 -28.07
CA GLU A 90 2.91 -8.90 -28.52
C GLU A 90 1.85 -9.19 -27.43
N ARG A 91 2.05 -8.81 -26.17
CA ARG A 91 1.11 -9.20 -25.09
C ARG A 91 0.59 -8.04 -24.27
N ILE A 92 -0.16 -7.14 -24.90
CA ILE A 92 -1.17 -6.34 -24.20
C ILE A 92 -2.39 -6.09 -25.11
N PHE A 93 -2.98 -7.13 -25.69
CA PHE A 93 -4.42 -7.20 -26.05
C PHE A 93 -4.87 -8.66 -26.07
#